data_AF-A0A6I4W1S6-F1
#
_entry.id   AF-A0A6I4W1S6-F1
#
_cell.length_a   1.000
_cell.length_b   1.000
_cell.length_c   1.000
_cell.angle_alpha   90.00
_cell.angle_beta   90.00
_cell.angle_gamma   90.00
#
_symmetry.space_group_name_H-M   'P 1'
#
loop_
_entity.id
_entity.type
_entity.pdbx_description
1 polymer ?
#
loop_
_entity_poly.entity_id
_entity_poly.type
_entity_poly.pdbx_seq_one_letter_code
_entity_poly.pdbx_strand_id
1 'polypeptide(L)'
;MKLINKIFNESYYQIKSFEKNEKFYEYMGIKFFKRLLLYQTKNRRDKPSIRNYYLQKYSINGLYEFEKISKNSERSHVILAVFMLAGSVLLFLDVDSNIDIVTIVLLNLINIFTNIYPIMLLRYNRIRIYRILNKTNLKTGNQTKNDKNGTQRGKTFSQR
;
A
#
# COMPACT_ATOMS: atom_id res chain seq x y z
N MET A 1 9.51 20.84 -7.03
CA MET A 1 8.74 19.58 -7.20
C MET A 1 9.42 18.49 -8.02
N LYS A 2 10.31 18.80 -8.99
CA LYS A 2 10.94 17.78 -9.88
C LYS A 2 11.74 16.69 -9.14
N LEU A 3 12.48 17.05 -8.08
CA LEU A 3 13.28 16.11 -7.28
C LEU A 3 12.42 15.05 -6.55
N ILE A 4 11.32 15.46 -5.92
CA ILE A 4 10.44 14.53 -5.21
C ILE A 4 9.78 13.55 -6.18
N ASN A 5 9.37 14.03 -7.37
CA ASN A 5 8.80 13.14 -8.40
C ASN A 5 9.85 12.17 -8.99
N LYS A 6 11.14 12.53 -8.96
CA LYS A 6 12.23 11.63 -9.38
C LYS A 6 12.44 10.49 -8.36
N ILE A 7 12.32 10.80 -7.06
CA ILE A 7 12.41 9.80 -5.98
C ILE A 7 11.18 8.89 -5.98
N PHE A 8 9.98 9.46 -6.04
CA PHE A 8 8.71 8.73 -6.07
C PHE A 8 8.26 8.45 -7.50
N ASN A 9 9.11 7.77 -8.27
CA ASN A 9 8.77 7.30 -9.62
C ASN A 9 8.04 5.94 -9.57
N GLU A 10 7.61 5.43 -10.72
CA GLU A 10 6.94 4.12 -10.77
C GLU A 10 7.83 2.97 -10.27
N SER A 11 9.16 3.07 -10.39
CA SER A 11 10.08 2.06 -9.85
C SER A 11 10.06 1.98 -8.32
N TYR A 12 9.89 3.10 -7.62
CA TYR A 12 9.71 3.10 -6.15
C TYR A 12 8.44 2.32 -5.76
N TYR A 13 7.37 2.51 -6.52
CA TYR A 13 6.05 1.92 -6.27
C TYR A 13 5.87 0.47 -6.75
N GLN A 14 6.85 -0.06 -7.49
CA GLN A 14 6.87 -1.45 -7.89
C GLN A 14 7.11 -2.38 -6.70
N ILE A 15 6.34 -3.46 -6.65
CA ILE A 15 6.50 -4.53 -5.66
C ILE A 15 7.88 -5.14 -5.82
N LYS A 16 8.69 -5.07 -4.77
CA LYS A 16 10.05 -5.61 -4.76
C LYS A 16 10.01 -7.13 -4.61
N SER A 17 11.08 -7.82 -4.99
CA SER A 17 11.16 -9.29 -4.94
C SER A 17 10.88 -9.84 -3.54
N PHE A 18 11.43 -9.21 -2.50
CA PHE A 18 11.20 -9.59 -1.11
C PHE A 18 9.76 -9.36 -0.63
N GLU A 19 9.07 -8.36 -1.21
CA GLU A 19 7.69 -8.01 -0.88
C GLU A 19 6.65 -8.93 -1.51
N LYS A 20 7.04 -9.71 -2.54
CA LYS A 20 6.13 -10.67 -3.19
C LYS A 20 5.57 -11.68 -2.18
N ASN A 21 6.32 -11.97 -1.13
CA ASN A 21 5.86 -12.80 -0.03
C ASN A 21 5.21 -11.92 1.05
N GLU A 22 3.88 -11.92 1.07
CA GLU A 22 3.09 -11.15 2.05
C GLU A 22 3.42 -11.53 3.51
N LYS A 23 3.99 -12.72 3.75
CA LYS A 23 4.45 -13.17 5.07
C LYS A 23 5.47 -12.25 5.72
N PHE A 24 6.28 -11.54 4.93
CA PHE A 24 7.24 -10.57 5.49
C PHE A 24 6.51 -9.52 6.33
N TYR A 25 5.46 -8.92 5.78
CA TYR A 25 4.65 -7.93 6.47
C TYR A 25 3.82 -8.55 7.60
N GLU A 26 3.35 -9.79 7.43
CA GLU A 26 2.62 -10.49 8.49
C GLU A 26 3.49 -10.77 9.71
N TYR A 27 4.76 -11.16 9.51
CA TYR A 27 5.72 -11.38 10.58
C TYR A 27 6.02 -10.09 11.36
N MET A 28 6.08 -8.95 10.66
CA MET A 28 6.22 -7.63 11.29
C MET A 28 4.92 -7.13 11.97
N GLY A 29 3.91 -7.98 12.15
CA GLY A 29 2.72 -7.64 12.92
C GLY A 29 1.71 -6.75 12.17
N ILE A 30 1.78 -6.66 10.84
CA ILE A 30 0.88 -5.77 10.07
C ILE A 30 -0.60 -6.10 10.27
N LYS A 31 -0.92 -7.38 10.54
CA LYS A 31 -2.29 -7.83 10.83
C LYS A 31 -2.83 -7.21 12.11
N PHE A 32 -2.00 -7.15 13.15
CA PHE A 32 -2.34 -6.52 14.42
C PHE A 32 -2.53 -5.02 14.24
N PHE A 33 -1.56 -4.36 13.59
CA PHE A 33 -1.63 -2.93 13.29
C PHE A 33 -2.88 -2.58 12.48
N LYS A 34 -3.19 -3.37 11.44
CA LYS A 34 -4.40 -3.19 10.64
C LYS A 34 -5.67 -3.31 11.49
N ARG A 35 -5.76 -4.30 12.38
CA ARG A 35 -6.92 -4.49 13.26
C ARG A 35 -7.08 -3.30 14.22
N LEU A 36 -5.98 -2.84 14.80
CA LEU A 36 -5.93 -1.68 15.68
C LEU A 36 -6.38 -0.41 14.95
N LEU A 37 -5.87 -0.16 13.74
CA LEU A 37 -6.28 0.96 12.90
C LEU A 37 -7.78 0.90 12.58
N LEU A 38 -8.29 -0.27 12.16
CA LEU A 38 -9.70 -0.45 11.84
C LEU A 38 -10.60 -0.24 13.06
N TYR A 39 -10.14 -0.65 14.25
CA TYR A 39 -10.83 -0.42 15.50
C TYR A 39 -10.91 1.07 15.83
N GLN A 40 -9.77 1.77 15.82
CA GLN A 40 -9.70 3.21 16.14
C GLN A 40 -10.45 4.08 15.12
N THR A 41 -10.46 3.67 13.85
CA THR A 41 -11.06 4.44 12.74
C THR A 41 -12.49 4.02 12.41
N LYS A 42 -13.08 3.05 13.13
CA LYS A 42 -14.41 2.50 12.85
C LYS A 42 -15.49 3.57 12.75
N ASN A 43 -15.46 4.56 13.64
CA ASN A 43 -16.45 5.64 13.72
C ASN A 43 -16.07 6.87 12.89
N ARG A 44 -15.01 6.78 12.07
CA ARG A 44 -14.43 7.90 11.33
C ARG A 44 -14.14 7.54 9.87
N ARG A 45 -14.81 6.51 9.33
CA ARG A 45 -14.59 6.00 7.96
C ARG A 45 -14.82 7.06 6.90
N ASP A 46 -15.69 8.02 7.19
CA ASP A 46 -16.08 9.09 6.26
C ASP A 46 -15.06 10.23 6.24
N LYS A 47 -14.09 10.23 7.17
CA LYS A 47 -13.06 11.27 7.23
C LYS A 47 -12.05 11.11 6.08
N PRO A 48 -11.67 12.20 5.40
CA PRO A 48 -10.72 12.16 4.28
C PRO A 48 -9.38 11.51 4.63
N SER A 49 -8.90 11.70 5.87
CA SER A 49 -7.64 11.13 6.35
C SER A 49 -7.66 9.60 6.49
N ILE A 50 -8.85 9.02 6.64
CA ILE A 50 -9.06 7.59 6.90
C ILE A 50 -9.52 6.88 5.62
N ARG A 51 -10.22 7.60 4.74
CA ARG A 51 -10.71 7.13 3.44
C ARG A 51 -9.63 6.45 2.59
N ASN A 52 -8.37 6.84 2.74
CA ASN A 52 -7.22 6.27 2.02
C ASN A 52 -6.87 4.82 2.43
N TYR A 53 -7.41 4.35 3.57
CA TYR A 53 -7.19 3.01 4.09
C TYR A 53 -8.33 2.03 3.77
N TYR A 54 -9.43 2.52 3.19
CA TYR A 54 -10.63 1.74 2.87
C TYR A 54 -10.94 1.74 1.38
N LEU A 55 -11.36 0.58 0.88
CA LEU A 55 -11.90 0.46 -0.46
C LEU A 55 -13.32 1.04 -0.48
N GLN A 56 -13.57 2.06 -1.30
CA GLN A 56 -14.88 2.70 -1.37
C GLN A 56 -15.83 2.02 -2.36
N LYS A 57 -15.28 1.45 -3.43
CA LYS A 57 -16.04 0.76 -4.48
C LYS A 57 -15.44 -0.62 -4.70
N TYR A 58 -16.27 -1.65 -4.60
CA TYR A 58 -15.89 -3.04 -4.87
C TYR A 58 -15.93 -3.32 -6.38
N SER A 59 -15.10 -2.61 -7.15
CA SER A 59 -14.97 -2.78 -8.60
C SER A 59 -13.49 -2.69 -9.02
N ILE A 60 -13.17 -3.18 -10.22
CA ILE A 60 -11.80 -3.09 -10.78
C ILE A 60 -11.35 -1.62 -10.83
N ASN A 61 -12.23 -0.71 -11.26
CA ASN A 61 -11.96 0.72 -11.27
C ASN A 61 -11.73 1.27 -9.85
N GLY A 62 -12.50 0.79 -8.86
CA GLY A 62 -12.30 1.14 -7.46
C GLY A 62 -10.94 0.69 -6.89
N LEU A 63 -10.40 -0.44 -7.36
CA LEU A 63 -9.06 -0.91 -7.00
C LEU A 63 -7.98 0.02 -7.55
N TYR A 64 -8.10 0.46 -8.82
CA TYR A 64 -7.16 1.40 -9.43
C TYR A 64 -7.20 2.78 -8.77
N GLU A 65 -8.40 3.30 -8.47
CA GLU A 65 -8.56 4.55 -7.73
C GLU A 65 -7.92 4.47 -6.34
N PHE A 66 -8.17 3.37 -5.61
CA PHE A 66 -7.58 3.13 -4.32
C PHE A 66 -6.05 3.06 -4.40
N GLU A 67 -5.49 2.38 -5.41
CA GLU A 67 -4.04 2.33 -5.62
C GLU A 67 -3.46 3.73 -5.81
N LYS A 68 -4.07 4.57 -6.66
CA LYS A 68 -3.62 5.95 -6.90
C LYS A 68 -3.64 6.80 -5.62
N ILE A 69 -4.70 6.71 -4.83
CA ILE A 69 -4.84 7.43 -3.56
C ILE A 69 -3.79 6.92 -2.55
N SER A 70 -3.61 5.60 -2.47
CA SER A 70 -2.65 4.97 -1.57
C SER A 70 -1.21 5.37 -1.87
N LYS A 71 -0.83 5.51 -3.16
CA LYS A 71 0.50 6.04 -3.58
C LYS A 71 0.75 7.44 -3.01
N ASN A 72 -0.24 8.33 -3.10
CA ASN A 72 -0.11 9.68 -2.58
C ASN A 72 0.01 9.70 -1.04
N SER A 73 -0.79 8.89 -0.35
CA SER A 73 -0.72 8.77 1.11
C SER A 73 0.63 8.17 1.57
N GLU A 74 1.15 7.17 0.85
CA GLU A 74 2.45 6.57 1.12
C GLU A 74 3.56 7.60 1.02
N ARG A 75 3.54 8.42 -0.04
CA ARG A 75 4.51 9.51 -0.22
C ARG A 75 4.51 10.47 0.97
N SER A 76 3.34 10.91 1.44
CA SER A 76 3.25 11.80 2.59
C SER A 76 3.84 11.19 3.86
N HIS A 77 3.57 9.91 4.14
CA HIS A 77 4.16 9.23 5.29
C HIS A 77 5.67 9.04 5.17
N VAL A 78 6.19 8.71 3.98
CA VAL A 78 7.65 8.59 3.76
C VAL A 78 8.34 9.93 4.00
N ILE A 79 7.78 11.01 3.46
CA ILE A 79 8.32 12.36 3.66
C ILE A 79 8.32 12.70 5.14
N LEU A 80 7.20 12.50 5.85
CA LEU A 80 7.10 12.77 7.28
C LEU A 80 8.05 11.88 8.10
N ALA A 81 8.21 10.61 7.73
CA ALA A 81 9.14 9.69 8.38
C ALA A 81 10.58 10.20 8.32
N VAL A 82 11.00 10.66 7.14
CA VAL A 82 12.35 11.21 6.91
C VAL A 82 12.55 12.51 7.70
N PHE A 83 11.56 13.41 7.70
CA PHE A 83 11.64 14.64 8.49
C PHE A 83 11.71 14.38 9.99
N MET A 84 10.89 13.46 10.53
CA MET A 84 10.95 13.10 11.95
C MET A 84 12.27 12.42 12.31
N LEU A 85 12.81 11.57 11.44
CA LEU A 85 14.10 10.94 11.65
C LEU A 85 15.24 11.97 11.62
N ALA A 86 15.25 12.87 10.64
CA ALA A 86 16.24 13.95 10.55
C ALA A 86 16.19 14.86 11.78
N GLY A 87 14.98 15.26 12.22
CA GLY A 87 14.80 16.00 13.45
C GLY A 87 15.33 15.26 14.67
N SER A 88 15.04 13.96 14.78
CA SER A 88 15.57 13.13 15.87
C SER A 88 17.10 13.05 15.88
N VAL A 89 17.74 12.98 14.71
CA VAL A 89 19.21 12.96 14.60
C VAL A 89 19.80 14.31 14.98
N LEU A 90 19.19 15.42 14.55
CA LEU A 90 19.62 16.76 14.93
C LEU A 90 19.55 16.97 16.44
N LEU A 91 18.45 16.54 17.09
CA LEU A 91 18.32 16.60 18.55
C LEU A 91 19.36 15.73 19.27
N PHE A 92 19.74 14.60 18.68
CA PHE A 92 20.78 13.73 19.27
C PHE A 92 22.18 14.35 19.16
N LEU A 93 22.46 15.10 18.09
CA LEU A 93 23.75 15.75 17.86
C LEU A 93 23.88 17.10 18.57
N ASP A 94 22.79 17.66 19.06
CA ASP A 94 22.78 18.92 19.79
C ASP A 94 23.33 18.73 21.20
N VAL A 95 24.63 19.01 21.36
CA VAL A 95 25.42 18.79 22.60
C VAL A 95 24.93 19.65 23.76
N ASP A 96 24.31 20.80 23.47
CA ASP A 96 23.77 21.72 24.49
C ASP A 96 22.33 21.38 24.89
N SER A 97 21.71 20.41 24.22
CA SER A 97 20.34 20.03 24.51
C SER A 97 20.26 19.18 25.79
N ASN A 98 19.52 19.65 26.80
CA ASN A 98 19.17 18.87 28.00
C ASN A 98 18.11 17.78 27.68
N ILE A 99 18.08 17.27 26.45
CA ILE A 99 17.07 16.34 25.98
C ILE A 99 17.46 14.95 26.42
N ASP A 100 16.60 14.35 27.25
CA ASP A 100 16.76 12.98 27.68
C ASP A 100 16.74 12.02 26.48
N ILE A 101 17.67 11.06 26.46
CA ILE A 101 17.72 9.96 25.49
C ILE A 101 16.37 9.25 25.40
N VAL A 102 15.64 9.14 26.52
CA VAL A 102 14.28 8.58 26.54
C VAL A 102 13.35 9.33 25.58
N THR A 103 13.46 10.65 25.48
CA THR A 103 12.65 11.47 24.57
C THR A 103 12.96 11.17 23.11
N ILE A 104 14.24 10.98 22.77
CA ILE A 104 14.68 10.64 21.42
C ILE A 104 14.19 9.24 21.03
N VAL A 105 14.29 8.27 21.95
CA VAL A 105 13.76 6.91 21.74
C VAL A 105 12.25 6.97 21.53
N LEU A 106 11.52 7.70 22.37
CA LEU A 106 10.07 7.85 22.27
C LEU A 106 9.66 8.49 20.94
N LEU A 107 10.36 9.53 20.50
CA LEU A 107 10.12 10.19 19.21
C LEU A 107 10.29 9.21 18.04
N ASN A 108 11.32 8.36 18.06
CA ASN A 108 11.51 7.34 17.04
C ASN A 108 10.44 6.25 17.08
N LEU A 109 10.01 5.82 18.27
CA LEU A 109 8.89 4.87 18.41
C LEU A 109 7.59 5.44 17.83
N ILE A 110 7.30 6.72 18.11
CA ILE A 110 6.15 7.42 17.52
C ILE A 110 6.30 7.48 16.00
N ASN A 111 7.49 7.79 15.47
CA ASN A 111 7.73 7.84 14.03
C ASN A 111 7.50 6.47 13.36
N ILE A 112 7.98 5.39 13.99
CA ILE A 112 7.75 4.02 13.53
C ILE A 112 6.24 3.74 13.47
N PHE A 113 5.51 4.02 14.54
CA PHE A 113 4.08 3.70 14.62
C PHE A 113 3.21 4.56 13.70
N THR A 114 3.53 5.85 13.55
CA THR A 114 2.71 6.84 12.83
C THR A 114 3.07 7.01 11.36
N ASN A 115 4.28 6.61 10.94
CA ASN A 115 4.72 6.73 9.55
C ASN A 115 5.15 5.41 8.95
N ILE A 116 6.05 4.67 9.60
CA ILE A 116 6.60 3.42 9.03
C ILE A 116 5.52 2.33 8.91
N TYR A 117 4.74 2.10 9.98
CA TYR A 117 3.67 1.10 9.95
C TYR A 117 2.58 1.42 8.91
N PRO A 118 2.12 2.68 8.75
CA PRO A 118 1.25 3.07 7.64
C PRO A 118 1.84 2.80 6.25
N ILE A 119 3.12 3.11 6.02
CA ILE A 119 3.81 2.80 4.74
C ILE A 119 3.76 1.29 4.47
N MET A 120 4.11 0.49 5.47
CA MET A 120 4.05 -0.97 5.37
C MET A 120 2.63 -1.47 5.09
N LEU A 121 1.62 -0.87 5.71
CA LEU A 121 0.21 -1.24 5.49
C LEU A 121 -0.23 -0.93 4.05
N LEU A 122 0.17 0.22 3.51
CA LEU A 122 -0.13 0.61 2.13
C LEU A 122 0.56 -0.32 1.13
N ARG A 123 1.82 -0.68 1.37
CA ARG A 123 2.57 -1.67 0.57
C ARG A 123 1.97 -3.06 0.65
N TYR A 124 1.59 -3.51 1.84
CA TYR A 124 0.88 -4.78 2.06
C TYR A 124 -0.44 -4.83 1.27
N ASN A 125 -1.23 -3.76 1.31
CA ASN A 125 -2.49 -3.68 0.55
C ASN A 125 -2.24 -3.70 -0.97
N ARG A 126 -1.20 -3.01 -1.45
CA ARG A 126 -0.81 -2.98 -2.87
C ARG A 126 -0.50 -4.38 -3.42
N ILE A 127 0.25 -5.19 -2.66
CA ILE A 127 0.56 -6.58 -3.05
C ILE A 127 -0.73 -7.38 -3.23
N ARG A 128 -1.70 -7.21 -2.32
CA ARG A 128 -2.99 -7.91 -2.40
C ARG A 128 -3.82 -7.46 -3.59
N ILE A 129 -3.87 -6.17 -3.87
CA ILE A 129 -4.55 -5.60 -5.05
C ILE A 129 -3.95 -6.17 -6.33
N TYR A 130 -2.62 -6.15 -6.45
CA TYR A 130 -1.93 -6.69 -7.61
C TYR A 130 -2.23 -8.19 -7.84
N ARG A 131 -2.28 -8.99 -6.78
CA ARG A 131 -2.67 -10.40 -6.86
C ARG A 131 -4.12 -10.59 -7.32
N ILE A 132 -5.03 -9.73 -6.89
CA ILE A 132 -6.44 -9.77 -7.32
C ILE A 132 -6.53 -9.40 -8.81
N LEU A 133 -5.91 -8.29 -9.23
CA LEU A 133 -5.92 -7.84 -10.62
C LEU A 133 -5.32 -8.86 -11.58
N ASN A 134 -4.18 -9.47 -11.21
CA ASN A 134 -3.57 -10.52 -12.02
C ASN A 134 -4.47 -11.76 -12.15
N LYS A 135 -5.13 -12.19 -11.06
CA LYS A 135 -6.09 -13.30 -11.11
C LYS A 135 -7.29 -12.98 -12.01
N THR A 136 -7.80 -11.75 -11.96
CA THR A 136 -8.94 -11.32 -12.80
C THR A 136 -8.55 -11.27 -14.27
N ASN A 137 -7.40 -10.67 -14.61
CA ASN A 137 -6.92 -10.61 -16.00
C ASN A 137 -6.68 -12.02 -16.59
N LEU A 138 -6.14 -12.95 -15.79
CA LEU A 138 -6.00 -14.35 -16.19
C LEU A 138 -7.36 -15.03 -16.44
N LYS A 139 -8.38 -14.76 -15.62
CA LYS A 139 -9.74 -15.28 -15.83
C LYS A 139 -10.38 -14.71 -17.10
N THR A 140 -10.27 -13.41 -17.34
CA THR A 140 -10.84 -12.75 -18.53
C THR A 140 -10.14 -13.23 -19.81
N GLY A 141 -8.81 -13.41 -19.79
CA GLY A 141 -8.05 -13.97 -20.90
C GLY A 141 -8.37 -15.43 -21.20
N ASN A 142 -8.68 -16.23 -20.17
CA ASN A 142 -9.10 -17.62 -20.34
C ASN A 142 -10.56 -17.74 -20.82
N GLN A 143 -11.46 -16.85 -20.39
CA GLN A 143 -12.83 -16.78 -20.90
C GLN A 143 -12.86 -16.37 -22.38
N THR A 144 -12.13 -15.32 -22.77
CA THR A 144 -12.03 -14.92 -24.19
C THR A 144 -11.41 -15.99 -25.08
N LYS A 145 -10.48 -16.83 -24.57
CA LYS A 145 -9.97 -18.00 -25.31
C LYS A 145 -11.00 -19.12 -25.42
N ASN A 146 -11.76 -19.40 -24.35
CA ASN A 146 -12.81 -20.41 -24.38
C ASN A 146 -14.00 -20.00 -25.26
N ASP A 147 -14.39 -18.73 -25.29
CA ASP A 147 -15.47 -18.24 -26.16
C ASP A 147 -15.09 -18.31 -27.65
N LYS A 148 -13.82 -18.01 -27.98
CA LYS A 148 -13.29 -18.17 -29.34
C LYS A 148 -13.23 -19.65 -29.77
N ASN A 149 -12.87 -20.55 -28.86
CA ASN A 149 -12.81 -21.99 -29.14
C ASN A 149 -14.19 -22.66 -29.17
N GLY A 150 -15.17 -22.16 -28.39
CA GLY A 150 -16.56 -22.61 -28.42
C GLY A 150 -17.29 -22.19 -29.70
N THR A 151 -16.99 -21.00 -30.23
CA THR A 151 -17.60 -20.49 -31.48
C THR A 151 -17.13 -21.25 -32.72
N GLN A 152 -15.94 -21.88 -32.69
CA GLN A 152 -15.44 -22.68 -33.81
C GLN A 152 -15.99 -24.12 -33.85
N ARG A 153 -16.49 -24.68 -32.73
CA ARG A 153 -17.11 -26.02 -32.71
C ARG A 153 -18.58 -26.06 -33.15
N GLY A 154 -19.25 -24.91 -33.22
CA GLY A 154 -20.66 -24.82 -33.64
C GLY A 154 -20.90 -24.68 -35.16
N LYS A 155 -19.85 -24.57 -35.98
CA LYS A 155 -19.97 -24.31 -37.44
C LYS A 155 -19.65 -25.52 -38.34
N THR A 156 -19.42 -26.70 -37.77
CA THR A 156 -19.04 -27.91 -38.54
C THR A 156 -20.11 -29.00 -38.61
N PHE A 157 -21.34 -28.72 -38.13
CA PHE A 157 -22.47 -29.66 -38.22
C PHE A 157 -23.73 -28.95 -38.76
N SER A 158 -23.72 -28.54 -40.03
CA SER A 158 -24.95 -28.21 -40.76
C SER A 158 -24.71 -28.13 -42.28
N GLN A 159 -23.94 -29.07 -42.83
CA GLN A 159 -23.89 -29.29 -44.28
C GLN A 159 -23.65 -30.78 -44.52
N ARG A 160 -24.74 -31.56 -44.46
CA ARG A 160 -24.90 -32.85 -45.12
C ARG A 160 -26.36 -33.26 -45.07
#